data_AF-A0A926BVM7-F1
#
_entry.id   AF-A0A926BVM7-F1
#
_cell.length_a   1.000
_cell.length_b   1.000
_cell.length_c   1.000
_cell.angle_alpha   90.00
_cell.angle_beta   90.00
_cell.angle_gamma   90.00
#
_symmetry.space_group_name_H-M   'P 1'
#
loop_
_entity.id
_entity.type
_entity.pdbx_description
1 polymer ?
#
loop_
_entity_poly.entity_id
_entity_poly.type
_entity_poly.pdbx_seq_one_letter_code
_entity_poly.pdbx_strand_id
1 'polypeptide(L)'
;MRLFCLLILLALAPIQLWSQGTVFEVSPSVLYPGRNVVTVKAHAGIDRINILAATPNLSVDGDGSLDCAKSAELEVELARADQTAVLSFELIDCRGRREKIDLAINTVWNLETRDFGEVQPGKRVCMMFYIRTQDQANTLDTVTVPDPRVTLHFFTDLPYRIRVGETYQYEACFQYDEPGIHKFPVITWMRRDSPSGGLTTYPVADTGIVYIPEMVEAPATDPTTFRSVVVPNAVVPPQGTLTFGTYDVLGLVASYSVTDNVMINGGVVLPLPDDWVTLHGESSTAMSVGVKFGLPVSDNVDVAAGYQVSTSIYRKDSPPNIYRSEIFVQSPFASISYGDDDSRASLTLGYAFKHHKTTETEFDENA
;
A
#
# COMPACT_ATOMS: atom_id res chain seq x y z
N MET A 1 -65.53 41.69 59.00
CA MET A 1 -64.19 41.07 58.85
C MET A 1 -64.00 40.57 57.41
N ARG A 2 -64.04 41.49 56.43
CA ARG A 2 -63.88 41.24 54.99
C ARG A 2 -63.37 42.53 54.35
N LEU A 3 -62.09 42.86 54.53
CA LEU A 3 -61.47 44.02 53.86
C LEU A 3 -59.95 44.04 54.05
N PHE A 4 -59.19 42.98 53.72
CA PHE A 4 -57.72 43.04 53.86
C PHE A 4 -56.89 42.18 52.90
N CYS A 5 -57.45 41.71 51.78
CA CYS A 5 -56.76 40.76 50.89
C CYS A 5 -56.69 41.17 49.41
N LEU A 6 -56.83 42.46 49.09
CA LEU A 6 -56.86 42.94 47.70
C LEU A 6 -55.76 43.94 47.31
N LEU A 7 -54.76 44.19 48.16
CA LEU A 7 -53.78 45.27 47.96
C LEU A 7 -52.31 44.82 47.84
N ILE A 8 -52.01 43.52 47.80
CA ILE A 8 -50.63 42.99 47.68
C ILE A 8 -50.48 42.11 46.42
N LEU A 9 -51.16 42.45 45.33
CA LEU A 9 -51.04 41.72 44.04
C LEU A 9 -50.78 42.62 42.82
N LEU A 10 -50.51 43.91 43.05
CA LEU A 10 -50.29 44.91 41.99
C LEU A 10 -48.87 45.49 41.95
N ALA A 11 -47.92 44.96 42.75
CA ALA A 11 -46.52 45.42 42.80
C ALA A 11 -45.50 44.38 42.29
N LEU A 12 -45.95 43.40 41.50
CA LEU A 12 -45.08 42.46 40.78
C LEU A 12 -45.45 42.47 39.30
N ALA A 13 -45.50 43.67 38.70
CA ALA A 13 -45.25 43.73 37.27
C ALA A 13 -43.80 43.24 37.07
N PRO A 14 -43.55 42.17 36.31
CA PRO A 14 -42.19 41.82 35.96
C PRO A 14 -41.61 43.03 35.24
N ILE A 15 -40.64 43.69 35.88
CA ILE A 15 -39.71 44.58 35.20
C ILE A 15 -39.12 43.67 34.12
N GLN A 16 -39.64 43.79 32.90
CA GLN A 16 -38.98 43.24 31.74
C GLN A 16 -37.62 43.93 31.76
N LEU A 17 -36.60 43.23 32.24
CA LEU A 17 -35.23 43.61 31.93
C LEU A 17 -35.21 43.63 30.41
N TRP A 18 -35.21 44.83 29.84
CA TRP A 18 -34.84 45.04 28.46
C TRP A 18 -33.46 44.44 28.36
N SER A 19 -33.37 43.23 27.80
CA SER A 19 -32.10 42.63 27.44
C SER A 19 -31.43 43.67 26.59
N GLN A 20 -30.36 44.28 27.11
CA GLN A 20 -29.57 45.21 26.32
C GLN A 20 -29.13 44.40 25.10
N GLY A 21 -29.72 44.72 23.94
CA GLY A 21 -29.35 44.07 22.68
C GLY A 21 -27.84 44.14 22.54
N THR A 22 -27.25 43.05 22.06
CA THR A 22 -25.81 42.98 21.83
C THR A 22 -25.36 44.21 21.05
N VAL A 23 -24.31 44.87 21.55
CA VAL A 23 -23.84 46.15 21.00
C VAL A 23 -23.23 45.97 19.62
N PHE A 24 -22.68 44.78 19.40
CA PHE A 24 -22.04 44.34 18.20
C PHE A 24 -22.84 43.20 17.55
N GLU A 25 -22.82 43.16 16.23
CA GLU A 25 -23.28 42.04 15.42
C GLU A 25 -22.03 41.46 14.74
N VAL A 26 -21.74 40.18 15.00
CA VAL A 26 -20.58 39.47 14.45
C VAL A 26 -21.07 38.33 13.57
N SER A 27 -20.61 38.27 12.32
CA SER A 27 -20.99 37.24 11.36
C SER A 27 -19.81 36.81 10.49
N PRO A 28 -19.53 35.50 10.34
CA PRO A 28 -20.19 34.38 11.02
C PRO A 28 -19.84 34.34 12.52
N SER A 29 -20.71 33.74 13.32
CA SER A 29 -20.50 33.54 14.77
C SER A 29 -19.58 32.37 15.11
N VAL A 30 -18.98 31.74 14.09
CA VAL A 30 -18.16 30.52 14.16
C VAL A 30 -17.12 30.53 13.05
N LEU A 31 -16.03 29.80 13.22
CA LEU A 31 -14.98 29.65 12.22
C LEU A 31 -15.10 28.33 11.45
N TYR A 32 -14.73 28.38 10.17
CA TYR A 32 -14.59 27.22 9.30
C TYR A 32 -13.12 27.01 8.91
N PRO A 33 -12.69 25.78 8.59
CA PRO A 33 -11.40 25.54 7.94
C PRO A 33 -11.20 26.40 6.68
N GLY A 34 -9.99 26.92 6.47
CA GLY A 34 -9.66 27.80 5.35
C GLY A 34 -9.92 29.29 5.63
N ARG A 35 -10.19 30.07 4.58
CA ARG A 35 -10.37 31.52 4.67
C ARG A 35 -11.80 31.89 5.08
N ASN A 36 -11.90 32.65 6.18
CA ASN A 36 -13.11 33.23 6.72
C ASN A 36 -12.99 34.76 6.61
N VAL A 37 -14.14 35.41 6.41
CA VAL A 37 -14.27 36.87 6.52
C VAL A 37 -15.27 37.10 7.63
N VAL A 38 -14.79 37.58 8.78
CA VAL A 38 -15.62 37.89 9.94
C VAL A 38 -16.00 39.36 9.87
N THR A 39 -17.26 39.62 9.56
CA THR A 39 -17.84 40.95 9.54
C THR A 39 -18.34 41.32 10.94
N VAL A 40 -17.87 42.45 11.45
CA VAL A 40 -18.32 43.04 12.70
C VAL A 40 -19.08 44.33 12.37
N LYS A 41 -20.27 44.52 12.95
CA LYS A 41 -21.06 45.75 12.84
C LYS A 41 -21.39 46.30 14.22
N ALA A 42 -21.41 47.63 14.34
CA ALA A 42 -21.79 48.32 15.57
C ALA A 42 -22.66 49.54 15.27
N HIS A 43 -23.82 49.66 15.93
CA HIS A 43 -24.69 50.82 15.74
C HIS A 43 -24.00 52.15 16.09
N ALA A 44 -23.14 52.15 17.12
CA ALA A 44 -22.38 53.31 17.54
C ALA A 44 -21.10 53.58 16.70
N GLY A 45 -20.72 52.66 15.80
CA GLY A 45 -19.40 52.64 15.17
C GLY A 45 -18.37 51.87 15.99
N ILE A 46 -17.36 51.33 15.32
CA ILE A 46 -16.26 50.54 15.87
C ILE A 46 -15.04 51.45 15.94
N ASP A 47 -14.53 51.69 17.14
CA ASP A 47 -13.29 52.46 17.33
C ASP A 47 -12.07 51.57 17.11
N ARG A 48 -12.10 50.35 17.68
CA ARG A 48 -10.95 49.44 17.65
C ARG A 48 -11.34 47.97 17.74
N ILE A 49 -10.54 47.13 17.11
CA ILE A 49 -10.53 45.67 17.29
C ILE A 49 -9.14 45.27 17.81
N ASN A 50 -9.10 44.59 18.97
CA ASN A 50 -7.86 44.05 19.53
C ASN A 50 -7.92 42.52 19.50
N ILE A 51 -7.00 41.86 18.81
CA ILE A 51 -6.85 40.40 18.92
C ILE A 51 -6.23 40.08 20.27
N LEU A 52 -6.96 39.34 21.11
CA LEU A 52 -6.51 38.96 22.45
C LEU A 52 -5.77 37.63 22.42
N ALA A 53 -6.28 36.68 21.66
CA ALA A 53 -5.68 35.37 21.48
C ALA A 53 -6.12 34.76 20.15
N ALA A 54 -5.18 34.09 19.47
CA ALA A 54 -5.44 33.24 18.33
C ALA A 54 -4.67 31.94 18.53
N THR A 55 -5.28 30.80 18.25
CA THR A 55 -4.55 29.53 18.25
C THR A 55 -3.44 29.56 17.20
N PRO A 56 -2.32 28.81 17.39
CA PRO A 56 -1.14 28.91 16.50
C PRO A 56 -1.39 28.61 15.02
N ASN A 57 -2.51 27.96 14.70
CA ASN A 57 -2.93 27.59 13.35
C ASN A 57 -3.87 28.61 12.68
N LEU A 58 -4.10 29.78 13.32
CA LEU A 58 -4.88 30.89 12.78
C LEU A 58 -3.96 32.02 12.35
N SER A 59 -4.16 32.50 11.12
CA SER A 59 -3.70 33.82 10.67
C SER A 59 -4.88 34.78 10.70
N VAL A 60 -4.68 35.98 11.25
CA VAL A 60 -5.74 37.00 11.37
C VAL A 60 -5.19 38.32 10.86
N ASP A 61 -5.95 38.97 9.98
CA ASP A 61 -5.69 40.32 9.48
C ASP A 61 -6.93 41.20 9.69
N GLY A 62 -6.72 42.50 9.89
CA GLY A 62 -7.78 43.49 10.13
C GLY A 62 -7.92 43.99 11.58
N ASP A 63 -6.89 43.84 12.43
CA ASP A 63 -6.86 44.43 13.77
C ASP A 63 -6.42 45.91 13.75
N GLY A 64 -6.73 46.65 14.82
CA GLY A 64 -6.36 48.06 14.96
C GLY A 64 -7.53 49.03 15.02
N SER A 65 -7.23 50.32 14.83
CA SER A 65 -8.20 51.41 14.94
C SER A 65 -8.95 51.62 13.61
N LEU A 66 -10.25 51.88 13.71
CA LEU A 66 -11.19 51.90 12.59
C LEU A 66 -11.95 53.23 12.44
N ASP A 67 -11.54 54.26 13.18
CA ASP A 67 -12.12 55.62 13.13
C ASP A 67 -13.66 55.63 13.12
N CYS A 68 -14.26 54.86 14.04
CA CYS A 68 -15.70 54.78 14.18
C CYS A 68 -16.48 54.21 12.98
N ALA A 69 -15.85 53.36 12.16
CA ALA A 69 -16.49 52.65 11.07
C ALA A 69 -17.73 51.85 11.54
N LYS A 70 -18.82 51.87 10.76
CA LYS A 70 -20.04 51.12 11.09
C LYS A 70 -19.89 49.61 10.94
N SER A 71 -18.92 49.18 10.13
CA SER A 71 -18.63 47.78 9.82
C SER A 71 -17.12 47.63 9.63
N ALA A 72 -16.60 46.47 10.00
CA ALA A 72 -15.23 46.07 9.72
C ALA A 72 -15.19 44.59 9.35
N GLU A 73 -14.17 44.19 8.61
CA GLU A 73 -13.94 42.81 8.20
C GLU A 73 -12.59 42.35 8.76
N LEU A 74 -12.60 41.20 9.41
CA LEU A 74 -11.41 40.49 9.84
C LEU A 74 -11.21 39.31 8.88
N GLU A 75 -10.07 39.25 8.22
CA GLU A 75 -9.71 38.08 7.43
C GLU A 75 -9.05 37.05 8.34
N VAL A 76 -9.60 35.84 8.38
CA VAL A 76 -9.13 34.77 9.26
C VAL A 76 -8.85 33.53 8.43
N GLU A 77 -7.59 33.10 8.35
CA GLU A 77 -7.18 31.88 7.67
C GLU A 77 -6.86 30.79 8.69
N LEU A 78 -7.60 29.67 8.63
CA LEU A 78 -7.41 28.49 9.47
C LEU A 78 -6.74 27.37 8.67
N ALA A 79 -5.48 27.07 8.99
CA ALA A 79 -4.65 26.18 8.17
C ALA A 79 -5.04 24.69 8.23
N ARG A 80 -5.65 24.20 9.33
CA ARG A 80 -6.04 22.79 9.50
C ARG A 80 -7.30 22.60 10.35
N ALA A 81 -8.08 21.57 10.01
CA ALA A 81 -9.34 21.20 10.65
C ALA A 81 -9.19 20.20 11.82
N ASP A 82 -7.97 19.77 12.14
CA ASP A 82 -7.67 18.73 13.14
C ASP A 82 -7.52 19.27 14.57
N GLN A 83 -7.68 20.57 14.78
CA GLN A 83 -7.46 21.22 16.08
C GLN A 83 -8.62 22.12 16.47
N THR A 84 -8.90 22.18 17.77
CA THR A 84 -9.75 23.21 18.37
C THR A 84 -9.13 24.58 18.11
N ALA A 85 -9.69 25.34 17.16
CA ALA A 85 -9.27 26.70 16.88
C ALA A 85 -10.19 27.69 17.62
N VAL A 86 -9.58 28.65 18.32
CA VAL A 86 -10.29 29.72 19.03
C VAL A 86 -9.64 31.05 18.66
N LEU A 87 -10.47 31.98 18.22
CA LEU A 87 -10.12 33.38 18.00
C LEU A 87 -10.86 34.22 19.05
N SER A 88 -10.10 34.86 19.94
CA SER A 88 -10.60 35.80 20.94
C SER A 88 -10.19 37.22 20.55
N PHE A 89 -11.16 38.12 20.45
CA PHE A 89 -10.90 39.55 20.21
C PHE A 89 -11.80 40.44 21.06
N GLU A 90 -11.32 41.64 21.34
CA GLU A 90 -12.05 42.69 22.04
C GLU A 90 -12.49 43.75 21.03
N LEU A 91 -13.78 44.07 21.05
CA LEU A 91 -14.37 45.16 20.28
C LEU A 91 -14.57 46.37 21.19
N ILE A 92 -14.15 47.54 20.71
CA ILE A 92 -14.37 48.83 21.40
C ILE A 92 -15.22 49.71 20.49
N ASP A 93 -16.38 50.18 20.97
CA ASP A 93 -17.22 51.13 20.24
C ASP A 93 -16.79 52.58 20.49
N CYS A 94 -17.31 53.51 19.69
CA CYS A 94 -17.01 54.94 19.80
C CYS A 94 -17.50 55.61 21.09
N ARG A 95 -18.27 54.90 21.92
CA ARG A 95 -18.71 55.34 23.24
C ARG A 95 -17.84 54.75 24.35
N GLY A 96 -16.78 54.02 24.00
CA GLY A 96 -15.86 53.36 24.91
C GLY A 96 -16.37 52.06 25.51
N ARG A 97 -17.50 51.51 25.02
CA ARG A 97 -17.99 50.20 25.48
C ARG A 97 -17.12 49.10 24.88
N ARG A 98 -16.86 48.07 25.68
CA ARG A 98 -16.01 46.95 25.31
C ARG A 98 -16.78 45.65 25.36
N GLU A 99 -16.58 44.78 24.39
CA GLU A 99 -17.16 43.44 24.35
C GLU A 99 -16.10 42.44 23.89
N LYS A 100 -15.95 41.35 24.64
CA LYS A 100 -15.07 40.24 24.27
C LYS A 100 -15.86 39.25 23.44
N ILE A 101 -15.36 38.93 22.25
CA ILE A 101 -15.94 37.96 21.34
C ILE A 101 -14.97 36.78 21.23
N ASP A 102 -15.51 35.58 21.41
CA ASP A 102 -14.79 34.33 21.22
C ASP A 102 -15.46 33.58 20.06
N LEU A 103 -14.73 33.39 18.96
CA LEU A 103 -15.15 32.54 17.85
C LEU A 103 -14.39 31.22 17.94
N ALA A 104 -15.14 30.12 17.94
CA ALA A 104 -14.57 28.78 17.90
C ALA A 104 -14.84 28.11 16.55
N ILE A 105 -14.03 27.12 16.21
CA ILE A 105 -14.34 26.23 15.08
C ILE A 105 -15.68 25.53 15.36
N ASN A 106 -16.57 25.53 14.37
CA ASN A 106 -17.93 25.02 14.55
C ASN A 106 -18.01 23.47 14.55
N THR A 107 -16.94 22.80 14.13
CA THR A 107 -16.97 21.35 13.90
C THR A 107 -15.57 20.80 14.12
N VAL A 108 -15.45 19.94 15.14
CA VAL A 108 -14.31 19.03 15.26
C VAL A 108 -14.59 17.84 14.35
N TRP A 109 -13.75 17.67 13.35
CA TRP A 109 -13.80 16.52 12.45
C TRP A 109 -12.82 15.48 12.95
N ASN A 110 -13.30 14.26 13.18
CA ASN A 110 -12.40 13.13 13.39
C ASN A 110 -11.87 12.71 12.03
N LEU A 111 -10.70 13.24 11.68
CA LEU A 111 -9.98 12.81 10.48
C LEU A 111 -9.44 11.40 10.73
N GLU A 112 -9.96 10.45 9.98
CA GLU A 112 -9.54 9.05 10.13
C GLU A 112 -8.56 8.70 9.02
N THR A 113 -7.42 8.15 9.43
CA THR A 113 -6.57 7.43 8.50
C THR A 113 -7.14 6.03 8.32
N ARG A 114 -7.52 5.69 7.10
CA ARG A 114 -8.06 4.37 6.77
C ARG A 114 -7.00 3.54 6.07
N ASP A 115 -6.60 2.46 6.73
CA ASP A 115 -5.69 1.45 6.18
C ASP A 115 -6.50 0.39 5.44
N PHE A 116 -6.26 0.27 4.14
CA PHE A 116 -6.88 -0.73 3.27
C PHE A 116 -6.25 -2.14 3.45
N GLY A 117 -5.16 -2.23 4.19
CA GLY A 117 -4.38 -3.45 4.38
C GLY A 117 -3.54 -3.79 3.15
N GLU A 118 -3.11 -5.05 3.09
CA GLU A 118 -2.36 -5.58 1.95
C GLU A 118 -3.29 -5.87 0.77
N VAL A 119 -2.99 -5.26 -0.38
CA VAL A 119 -3.79 -5.37 -1.59
C VAL A 119 -2.97 -6.03 -2.69
N GLN A 120 -3.46 -7.15 -3.22
CA GLN A 120 -2.81 -7.80 -4.37
C GLN A 120 -2.79 -6.84 -5.57
N PRO A 121 -1.68 -6.78 -6.33
CA PRO A 121 -1.61 -5.92 -7.51
C PRO A 121 -2.74 -6.20 -8.51
N GLY A 122 -3.31 -5.14 -9.07
CA GLY A 122 -4.43 -5.19 -10.02
C GLY A 122 -5.77 -5.59 -9.42
N LYS A 123 -5.85 -5.91 -8.12
CA LYS A 123 -7.12 -6.07 -7.43
C LYS A 123 -7.66 -4.71 -7.00
N ARG A 124 -8.95 -4.50 -7.25
CA ARG A 124 -9.70 -3.39 -6.69
C ARG A 124 -10.07 -3.73 -5.25
N VAL A 125 -9.62 -2.92 -4.31
CA VAL A 125 -10.05 -2.96 -2.91
C VAL A 125 -10.94 -1.76 -2.63
N CYS A 126 -11.92 -1.90 -1.74
CA CYS A 126 -12.82 -0.82 -1.37
C CYS A 126 -12.92 -0.72 0.15
N MET A 127 -13.00 0.51 0.65
CA MET A 127 -13.12 0.79 2.08
C MET A 127 -14.22 1.82 2.31
N MET A 128 -14.96 1.61 3.40
CA MET A 128 -15.98 2.53 3.87
C MET A 128 -15.35 3.69 4.65
N PHE A 129 -15.71 4.91 4.25
CA PHE A 129 -15.42 6.14 4.97
C PHE A 129 -16.69 6.67 5.61
N TYR A 130 -16.52 7.39 6.72
CA TYR A 130 -17.61 7.84 7.56
C TYR A 130 -17.43 9.32 7.87
N ILE A 131 -18.47 10.10 7.61
CA ILE A 131 -18.52 11.52 7.98
C ILE A 131 -19.52 11.64 9.11
N ARG A 132 -19.06 12.13 10.27
CA ARG A 132 -19.87 12.31 11.47
C ARG A 132 -19.83 13.75 11.93
N THR A 133 -21.00 14.29 12.25
CA THR A 133 -21.13 15.62 12.86
C THR A 133 -21.56 15.46 14.32
N GLN A 134 -20.79 15.98 15.26
CA GLN A 134 -21.07 15.82 16.69
C GLN A 134 -22.03 16.89 17.22
N ASP A 135 -21.82 18.15 16.84
CA ASP A 135 -22.45 19.28 17.54
C ASP A 135 -23.59 19.95 16.76
N GLN A 136 -23.64 19.77 15.44
CA GLN A 136 -24.56 20.48 14.57
C GLN A 136 -24.73 19.82 13.20
N ALA A 137 -25.91 20.01 12.60
CA ALA A 137 -26.20 19.47 11.28
C ALA A 137 -25.45 20.26 10.20
N ASN A 138 -24.78 19.57 9.29
CA ASN A 138 -24.03 20.18 8.20
C ASN A 138 -24.46 19.62 6.84
N THR A 139 -24.28 20.40 5.78
CA THR A 139 -24.59 19.96 4.40
C THR A 139 -23.30 19.57 3.69
N LEU A 140 -23.17 18.27 3.41
CA LEU A 140 -22.13 17.71 2.55
C LEU A 140 -22.45 18.08 1.10
N ASP A 141 -21.52 18.77 0.43
CA ASP A 141 -21.68 19.15 -0.97
C ASP A 141 -21.16 18.07 -1.91
N THR A 142 -19.91 17.65 -1.72
CA THR A 142 -19.25 16.63 -2.52
C THR A 142 -18.07 16.02 -1.77
N VAL A 143 -17.58 14.87 -2.23
CA VAL A 143 -16.31 14.28 -1.81
C VAL A 143 -15.46 14.06 -3.06
N THR A 144 -14.18 14.37 -2.99
CA THR A 144 -13.25 14.29 -4.12
C THR A 144 -11.94 13.65 -3.69
N VAL A 145 -11.28 12.95 -4.60
CA VAL A 145 -9.93 12.42 -4.42
C VAL A 145 -9.10 12.84 -5.62
N PRO A 146 -7.94 13.50 -5.44
CA PRO A 146 -7.10 13.92 -6.56
C PRO A 146 -6.33 12.75 -7.20
N ASP A 147 -6.23 11.61 -6.51
CA ASP A 147 -5.58 10.42 -7.02
C ASP A 147 -6.49 9.70 -8.05
N PRO A 148 -6.08 9.60 -9.33
CA PRO A 148 -6.90 8.99 -10.38
C PRO A 148 -7.10 7.48 -10.20
N ARG A 149 -6.35 6.84 -9.30
CA ARG A 149 -6.46 5.41 -8.98
C ARG A 149 -7.59 5.12 -8.00
N VAL A 150 -8.20 6.16 -7.45
CA VAL A 150 -9.29 6.07 -6.48
C VAL A 150 -10.61 6.44 -7.15
N THR A 151 -11.60 5.57 -7.01
CA THR A 151 -12.98 5.84 -7.42
C THR A 151 -13.86 5.96 -6.18
N LEU A 152 -14.76 6.94 -6.17
CA LEU A 152 -15.72 7.15 -5.08
C LEU A 152 -17.10 6.59 -5.47
N HIS A 153 -17.73 5.89 -4.54
CA HIS A 153 -19.10 5.41 -4.64
C HIS A 153 -19.94 5.99 -3.51
N PHE A 154 -21.01 6.69 -3.88
CA PHE A 154 -21.95 7.33 -2.97
C PHE A 154 -23.23 6.49 -2.86
N PHE A 155 -23.70 6.25 -1.64
CA PHE A 155 -24.95 5.51 -1.40
C PHE A 155 -26.19 6.40 -1.41
N THR A 156 -25.99 7.72 -1.43
CA THR A 156 -27.04 8.74 -1.44
C THR A 156 -26.61 9.89 -2.33
N ASP A 157 -27.58 10.55 -2.96
CA ASP A 157 -27.33 11.69 -3.82
C ASP A 157 -26.79 12.88 -3.02
N LEU A 158 -25.81 13.57 -3.61
CA LEU A 158 -25.24 14.80 -3.07
C LEU A 158 -25.85 16.03 -3.77
N PRO A 159 -26.04 17.16 -3.06
CA PRO A 159 -25.64 17.42 -1.68
C PRO A 159 -26.55 16.71 -0.65
N TYR A 160 -25.98 16.32 0.50
CA TYR A 160 -26.68 15.62 1.58
C TYR A 160 -26.60 16.37 2.90
N ARG A 161 -27.74 16.53 3.60
CA ARG A 161 -27.76 17.16 4.93
C ARG A 161 -27.61 16.12 6.03
N ILE A 162 -26.42 16.05 6.63
CA ILE A 162 -26.09 15.18 7.76
C ILE A 162 -26.68 15.78 9.03
N ARG A 163 -27.58 15.07 9.70
CA ARG A 163 -28.18 15.50 10.98
C ARG A 163 -27.22 15.25 12.15
N VAL A 164 -27.44 15.95 13.26
CA VAL A 164 -26.69 15.71 14.50
C VAL A 164 -26.82 14.24 14.92
N GLY A 165 -25.68 13.59 15.17
CA GLY A 165 -25.61 12.16 15.52
C GLY A 165 -25.76 11.20 14.34
N GLU A 166 -26.02 11.69 13.13
CA GLU A 166 -26.05 10.88 11.92
C GLU A 166 -24.64 10.62 11.39
N THR A 167 -24.45 9.45 10.77
CA THR A 167 -23.21 9.11 10.07
C THR A 167 -23.51 8.98 8.59
N TYR A 168 -22.91 9.85 7.77
CA TYR A 168 -22.90 9.67 6.33
C TYR A 168 -21.79 8.69 5.94
N GLN A 169 -22.08 7.85 4.95
CA GLN A 169 -21.18 6.78 4.52
C GLN A 169 -20.95 6.89 3.01
N TYR A 170 -19.71 6.65 2.60
CA TYR A 170 -19.34 6.48 1.20
C TYR A 170 -18.20 5.47 1.11
N GLU A 171 -18.01 4.91 -0.08
CA GLU A 171 -16.98 3.92 -0.34
C GLU A 171 -15.91 4.53 -1.26
N ALA A 172 -14.64 4.36 -0.90
CA ALA A 172 -13.51 4.67 -1.75
C ALA A 172 -12.87 3.36 -2.22
N CYS A 173 -12.78 3.16 -3.53
CA CYS A 173 -12.15 2.01 -4.13
C CYS A 173 -10.81 2.39 -4.74
N PHE A 174 -9.75 1.67 -4.38
CA PHE A 174 -8.41 1.85 -4.93
C PHE A 174 -8.05 0.67 -5.84
N GLN A 175 -7.43 0.95 -6.99
CA GLN A 175 -6.89 -0.07 -7.88
C GLN A 175 -5.56 0.41 -8.46
N TYR A 176 -4.51 -0.38 -8.26
CA TYR A 176 -3.21 -0.10 -8.82
C TYR A 176 -2.38 -1.39 -8.97
N ASP A 177 -1.43 -1.35 -9.91
CA ASP A 177 -0.63 -2.52 -10.29
C ASP A 177 0.79 -2.48 -9.73
N GLU A 178 1.30 -1.31 -9.35
CA GLU A 178 2.69 -1.23 -8.88
C GLU A 178 2.79 -1.37 -7.36
N PRO A 179 3.75 -2.17 -6.88
CA PRO A 179 3.98 -2.35 -5.47
C PRO A 179 4.47 -1.08 -4.79
N GLY A 180 4.15 -0.96 -3.50
CA GLY A 180 4.53 0.18 -2.68
C GLY A 180 3.44 0.63 -1.70
N ILE A 181 3.81 1.63 -0.90
CA ILE A 181 2.88 2.32 0.01
C ILE A 181 2.30 3.52 -0.73
N HIS A 182 0.99 3.50 -0.96
CA HIS A 182 0.27 4.60 -1.61
C HIS A 182 -0.56 5.33 -0.57
N LYS A 183 -0.40 6.65 -0.52
CA LYS A 183 -1.20 7.54 0.34
C LYS A 183 -1.96 8.52 -0.53
N PHE A 184 -3.26 8.65 -0.31
CA PHE A 184 -4.09 9.61 -1.04
C PHE A 184 -5.01 10.38 -0.09
N PRO A 185 -5.18 11.69 -0.29
CA PRO A 185 -6.12 12.47 0.50
C PRO A 185 -7.54 12.27 -0.04
N VAL A 186 -8.51 12.16 0.87
CA VAL A 186 -9.93 12.20 0.53
C VAL A 186 -10.51 13.52 1.03
N ILE A 187 -10.90 14.39 0.09
CA ILE A 187 -11.30 15.77 0.38
C ILE A 187 -12.83 15.85 0.39
N THR A 188 -13.38 16.07 1.57
CA THR A 188 -14.79 16.32 1.83
C THR A 188 -15.07 17.81 1.73
N TRP A 189 -16.03 18.21 0.90
CA TRP A 189 -16.43 19.59 0.69
C TRP A 189 -17.76 19.87 1.38
N MET A 190 -17.73 20.72 2.40
CA MET A 190 -18.90 21.07 3.20
C MET A 190 -19.42 22.45 2.82
N ARG A 191 -20.74 22.62 2.71
CA ARG A 191 -21.33 23.95 2.51
C ARG A 191 -21.27 24.77 3.80
N ARG A 192 -20.99 26.06 3.67
CA ARG A 192 -21.09 27.04 4.76
C ARG A 192 -22.40 27.83 4.68
N ASP A 193 -22.95 28.17 5.85
CA ASP A 193 -24.19 28.95 5.95
C ASP A 193 -23.95 30.46 5.80
N SER A 194 -22.69 30.92 5.83
CA SER A 194 -22.28 32.34 5.76
C SER A 194 -20.82 32.49 5.33
N PRO A 195 -20.37 33.63 4.78
CA PRO A 195 -21.12 34.86 4.50
C PRO A 195 -21.74 34.92 3.08
N SER A 196 -21.61 33.89 2.24
CA SER A 196 -22.02 33.93 0.82
C SER A 196 -23.00 32.84 0.46
N GLY A 197 -24.19 33.21 -0.05
CA GLY A 197 -25.21 32.34 -0.63
C GLY A 197 -24.86 31.75 -2.00
N GLY A 198 -23.59 31.42 -2.22
CA GLY A 198 -23.07 30.68 -3.37
C GLY A 198 -22.42 29.36 -2.93
N LEU A 199 -22.00 28.54 -3.89
CA LEU A 199 -21.23 27.28 -3.67
C LEU A 199 -19.84 27.59 -3.11
N THR A 200 -19.78 28.02 -1.87
CA THR A 200 -18.53 28.21 -1.16
C THR A 200 -18.42 27.07 -0.17
N THR A 201 -17.58 26.12 -0.52
CA THR A 201 -17.31 24.94 0.28
C THR A 201 -15.98 25.08 1.00
N TYR A 202 -15.85 24.47 2.17
CA TYR A 202 -14.56 24.32 2.82
C TYR A 202 -14.12 22.85 2.76
N PRO A 203 -12.84 22.58 2.49
CA PRO A 203 -12.32 21.22 2.41
C PRO A 203 -11.99 20.68 3.82
N VAL A 204 -12.29 19.40 4.03
CA VAL A 204 -11.87 18.59 5.17
C VAL A 204 -11.21 17.34 4.59
N ALA A 205 -9.97 17.03 4.95
CA ALA A 205 -9.19 15.98 4.29
C ALA A 205 -8.95 14.77 5.20
N ASP A 206 -9.51 13.61 4.84
CA ASP A 206 -9.13 12.29 5.35
C ASP A 206 -7.93 11.75 4.56
N THR A 207 -7.32 10.66 5.03
CA THR A 207 -6.21 9.99 4.32
C THR A 207 -6.46 8.50 4.20
N GLY A 208 -6.45 8.00 2.96
CA GLY A 208 -6.34 6.57 2.67
C GLY A 208 -4.87 6.15 2.62
N ILE A 209 -4.55 5.01 3.22
CA ILE A 209 -3.25 4.34 3.08
C ILE A 209 -3.50 2.94 2.53
N VAL A 210 -2.78 2.59 1.48
CA VAL A 210 -2.82 1.27 0.86
C VAL A 210 -1.41 0.71 0.79
N TYR A 211 -1.26 -0.54 1.21
CA TYR A 211 -0.03 -1.28 1.01
C TYR A 211 -0.23 -2.30 -0.11
N ILE A 212 0.50 -2.12 -1.21
CA ILE A 212 0.61 -3.17 -2.22
C ILE A 212 1.95 -3.88 -1.94
N PRO A 213 1.92 -5.11 -1.40
CA PRO A 213 3.15 -5.89 -1.26
C PRO A 213 3.81 -6.02 -2.63
N GLU A 214 5.13 -5.92 -2.66
CA GLU A 214 5.90 -6.42 -3.78
C GLU A 214 5.44 -7.86 -4.05
N MET A 215 5.08 -8.17 -5.29
CA MET A 215 4.84 -9.57 -5.63
C MET A 215 6.15 -10.28 -5.33
N VAL A 216 6.20 -10.99 -4.21
CA VAL A 216 7.16 -12.05 -4.02
C VAL A 216 6.89 -12.96 -5.21
N GLU A 217 7.83 -13.00 -6.15
CA GLU A 217 7.83 -14.01 -7.21
C GLU A 217 7.38 -15.32 -6.59
N ALA A 218 6.47 -16.02 -7.28
CA ALA A 218 5.94 -17.32 -6.90
C ALA A 218 7.01 -18.09 -6.14
N PRO A 219 6.68 -18.64 -4.94
CA PRO A 219 7.66 -19.04 -3.93
C PRO A 219 8.81 -19.67 -4.66
N ALA A 220 9.98 -19.02 -4.60
CA ALA A 220 11.18 -19.56 -5.19
C ALA A 220 11.20 -21.02 -4.76
N THR A 221 10.86 -21.92 -5.69
CA THR A 221 11.06 -23.36 -5.54
C THR A 221 12.44 -23.42 -4.94
N ASP A 222 12.51 -23.98 -3.73
CA ASP A 222 13.75 -24.06 -2.97
C ASP A 222 14.88 -24.25 -4.00
N PRO A 223 15.87 -23.35 -4.06
CA PRO A 223 16.95 -23.46 -5.03
C PRO A 223 17.79 -24.74 -4.83
N THR A 224 17.31 -25.70 -4.03
CA THR A 224 17.77 -27.06 -3.94
C THR A 224 16.74 -28.13 -4.39
N THR A 225 15.49 -27.81 -4.74
CA THR A 225 14.56 -28.78 -5.37
C THR A 225 15.04 -29.21 -6.75
N PHE A 226 15.77 -28.36 -7.49
CA PHE A 226 16.45 -28.85 -8.70
C PHE A 226 17.53 -29.86 -8.36
N ARG A 227 18.19 -29.74 -7.18
CA ARG A 227 19.19 -30.70 -6.74
C ARG A 227 18.55 -32.04 -6.37
N SER A 228 17.29 -32.05 -5.93
CA SER A 228 16.57 -33.32 -5.83
C SER A 228 16.21 -33.84 -7.22
N VAL A 229 15.70 -33.04 -8.17
CA VAL A 229 15.25 -33.53 -9.48
C VAL A 229 16.38 -33.97 -10.44
N VAL A 230 17.52 -33.29 -10.39
CA VAL A 230 18.64 -33.41 -11.36
C VAL A 230 19.74 -34.34 -10.87
N VAL A 231 19.98 -34.38 -9.56
CA VAL A 231 20.76 -35.48 -8.98
C VAL A 231 19.91 -36.73 -9.16
N PRO A 232 20.49 -37.89 -9.50
CA PRO A 232 19.69 -39.10 -9.61
C PRO A 232 19.04 -39.36 -8.25
N ASN A 233 17.75 -39.05 -8.15
CA ASN A 233 16.85 -39.36 -7.05
C ASN A 233 15.64 -40.13 -7.59
N ALA A 234 14.80 -40.64 -6.70
CA ALA A 234 13.65 -41.44 -7.12
C ALA A 234 12.44 -40.64 -7.60
N VAL A 235 12.45 -39.30 -7.48
CA VAL A 235 11.27 -38.45 -7.71
C VAL A 235 11.09 -38.13 -9.19
N VAL A 236 9.91 -38.43 -9.74
CA VAL A 236 9.47 -37.96 -11.07
C VAL A 236 8.40 -36.89 -10.86
N PRO A 237 8.61 -35.65 -11.31
CA PRO A 237 7.58 -34.61 -11.23
C PRO A 237 6.33 -34.99 -12.06
N PRO A 238 5.18 -34.37 -11.78
CA PRO A 238 3.94 -34.62 -12.53
C PRO A 238 4.11 -34.46 -14.05
N GLN A 239 3.25 -35.15 -14.80
CA GLN A 239 3.24 -35.06 -16.26
C GLN A 239 3.20 -33.62 -16.76
N GLY A 240 4.03 -33.30 -17.76
CA GLY A 240 4.12 -31.98 -18.38
C GLY A 240 5.02 -30.98 -17.63
N THR A 241 5.57 -31.37 -16.47
CA THR A 241 6.53 -30.53 -15.77
C THR A 241 7.86 -30.45 -16.52
N LEU A 242 8.34 -29.22 -16.68
CA LEU A 242 9.64 -28.87 -17.24
C LEU A 242 10.52 -28.38 -16.08
N THR A 243 11.71 -28.95 -15.93
CA THR A 243 12.65 -28.55 -14.88
C THR A 243 13.98 -28.15 -15.50
N PHE A 244 14.56 -27.07 -15.02
CA PHE A 244 15.90 -26.63 -15.41
C PHE A 244 16.76 -26.41 -14.17
N GLY A 245 18.07 -26.54 -14.33
CA GLY A 245 19.01 -26.28 -13.26
C GLY A 245 20.43 -26.10 -13.75
N THR A 246 21.31 -25.83 -12.81
CA THR A 246 22.75 -25.81 -13.04
C THR A 246 23.43 -26.92 -12.25
N TYR A 247 24.47 -27.52 -12.82
CA TYR A 247 25.33 -28.52 -12.16
C TYR A 247 26.75 -27.96 -12.08
N ASP A 248 27.34 -27.93 -10.88
CA ASP A 248 28.68 -27.38 -10.61
C ASP A 248 28.95 -26.01 -11.28
N VAL A 249 27.97 -25.10 -11.16
CA VAL A 249 28.00 -23.69 -11.66
C VAL A 249 28.01 -23.54 -13.19
N LEU A 250 28.50 -24.53 -13.95
CA LEU A 250 28.83 -24.40 -15.37
C LEU A 250 28.08 -25.40 -16.28
N GLY A 251 27.51 -26.45 -15.72
CA GLY A 251 26.62 -27.37 -16.42
C GLY A 251 25.19 -26.85 -16.43
N LEU A 252 24.51 -26.92 -17.57
CA LEU A 252 23.07 -26.72 -17.69
C LEU A 252 22.39 -28.07 -17.78
N VAL A 253 21.31 -28.24 -17.05
CA VAL A 253 20.49 -29.46 -17.09
C VAL A 253 19.03 -29.11 -17.31
N ALA A 254 18.33 -29.98 -18.03
CA ALA A 254 16.92 -29.86 -18.30
C ALA A 254 16.26 -31.24 -18.22
N SER A 255 15.04 -31.29 -17.70
CA SER A 255 14.23 -32.50 -17.70
C SER A 255 12.77 -32.18 -18.05
N TYR A 256 12.09 -33.18 -18.58
CA TYR A 256 10.68 -33.12 -18.91
C TYR A 256 9.99 -34.43 -18.51
N SER A 257 8.93 -34.33 -17.71
CA SER A 257 8.08 -35.46 -17.33
C SER A 257 7.09 -35.78 -18.46
N VAL A 258 7.35 -36.86 -19.18
CA VAL A 258 6.48 -37.36 -20.26
C VAL A 258 5.18 -37.93 -19.70
N THR A 259 5.27 -38.59 -18.54
CA THR A 259 4.15 -39.12 -17.74
C THR A 259 4.46 -38.90 -16.27
N ASP A 260 3.51 -39.22 -15.38
CA ASP A 260 3.74 -39.17 -13.92
C ASP A 260 4.81 -40.15 -13.42
N ASN A 261 5.26 -41.08 -14.27
CA ASN A 261 6.25 -42.10 -13.94
C ASN A 261 7.46 -42.10 -14.87
N VAL A 262 7.49 -41.26 -15.92
CA VAL A 262 8.56 -41.26 -16.93
C VAL A 262 9.06 -39.84 -17.16
N MET A 263 10.35 -39.64 -16.94
CA MET A 263 11.04 -38.37 -17.16
C MET A 263 12.20 -38.56 -18.12
N ILE A 264 12.35 -37.66 -19.07
CA ILE A 264 13.55 -37.54 -19.90
C ILE A 264 14.39 -36.42 -19.30
N ASN A 265 15.69 -36.63 -19.17
CA ASN A 265 16.62 -35.62 -18.72
C ASN A 265 17.78 -35.46 -19.69
N GLY A 266 18.43 -34.32 -19.63
CA GLY A 266 19.64 -34.06 -20.39
C GLY A 266 20.45 -32.95 -19.74
N GLY A 267 21.74 -32.94 -20.04
CA GLY A 267 22.65 -31.94 -19.54
C GLY A 267 23.71 -31.59 -20.56
N VAL A 268 24.27 -30.39 -20.44
CA VAL A 268 25.42 -29.94 -21.20
C VAL A 268 26.35 -29.14 -20.31
N VAL A 269 27.64 -29.41 -20.40
CA VAL A 269 28.70 -28.55 -19.87
C VAL A 269 29.25 -27.76 -21.06
N LEU A 270 29.09 -26.44 -20.99
CA LEU A 270 29.53 -25.54 -22.04
C LEU A 270 31.07 -25.54 -22.14
N PRO A 271 31.65 -25.45 -23.35
CA PRO A 271 33.08 -25.40 -23.53
C PRO A 271 33.65 -24.13 -22.90
N LEU A 272 34.39 -24.29 -21.82
CA LEU A 272 35.08 -23.20 -21.15
C LEU A 272 36.60 -23.36 -21.30
N PRO A 273 37.34 -22.26 -21.50
CA PRO A 273 38.79 -22.28 -21.44
C PRO A 273 39.23 -22.71 -20.03
N ASP A 274 40.17 -23.65 -19.96
CA ASP A 274 40.72 -24.14 -18.67
C ASP A 274 41.56 -23.06 -17.96
N ASP A 275 42.01 -22.03 -18.70
CA ASP A 275 42.68 -20.84 -18.19
C ASP A 275 41.86 -19.57 -18.48
N TRP A 276 41.39 -18.89 -17.43
CA TRP A 276 40.69 -17.59 -17.57
C TRP A 276 41.66 -16.42 -17.82
N VAL A 277 42.97 -16.68 -17.73
CA VAL A 277 44.05 -15.65 -17.75
C VAL A 277 44.93 -15.77 -19.01
N THR A 278 45.01 -16.95 -19.61
CA THR A 278 45.85 -17.23 -20.78
C THR A 278 44.97 -17.91 -21.83
N LEU A 279 44.77 -17.26 -22.98
CA LEU A 279 44.03 -17.78 -24.15
C LEU A 279 44.74 -19.00 -24.77
N HIS A 280 44.89 -20.08 -24.00
CA HIS A 280 45.39 -21.37 -24.46
C HIS A 280 44.18 -22.24 -24.82
N GLY A 281 44.22 -22.83 -26.02
CA GLY A 281 43.10 -23.51 -26.68
C GLY A 281 42.72 -24.86 -26.09
N GLU A 282 42.55 -24.93 -24.78
CA GLU A 282 42.02 -26.09 -24.07
C GLU A 282 40.53 -25.91 -23.86
N SER A 283 39.73 -26.91 -24.23
CA SER A 283 38.28 -26.88 -24.03
C SER A 283 37.79 -28.26 -23.60
N SER A 284 36.89 -28.26 -22.62
CA SER A 284 36.14 -29.45 -22.21
C SER A 284 34.66 -29.19 -22.42
N THR A 285 33.97 -30.11 -23.06
CA THR A 285 32.51 -30.10 -23.16
C THR A 285 31.99 -31.47 -22.84
N ALA A 286 30.82 -31.54 -22.22
CA ALA A 286 30.12 -32.79 -21.99
C ALA A 286 28.65 -32.60 -22.32
N MET A 287 28.00 -33.64 -22.82
CA MET A 287 26.56 -33.66 -22.95
C MET A 287 26.03 -35.02 -22.53
N SER A 288 24.80 -35.05 -22.03
CA SER A 288 24.13 -36.26 -21.63
C SER A 288 22.64 -36.19 -21.93
N VAL A 289 22.07 -37.37 -22.16
CA VAL A 289 20.62 -37.56 -22.26
C VAL A 289 20.27 -38.88 -21.60
N GLY A 290 19.16 -38.91 -20.88
CA GLY A 290 18.72 -40.09 -20.16
C GLY A 290 17.22 -40.13 -19.97
N VAL A 291 16.79 -41.30 -19.49
CA VAL A 291 15.41 -41.56 -19.11
C VAL A 291 15.38 -42.10 -17.70
N LYS A 292 14.38 -41.70 -16.93
CA LYS A 292 14.11 -42.13 -15.56
C LYS A 292 12.67 -42.63 -15.47
N PHE A 293 12.50 -43.80 -14.87
CA PHE A 293 11.23 -44.42 -14.56
C PHE A 293 11.05 -44.39 -13.05
N GLY A 294 10.06 -43.65 -12.56
CA GLY A 294 9.70 -43.55 -11.15
C GLY A 294 8.50 -44.41 -10.80
N LEU A 295 8.45 -44.88 -9.56
CA LEU A 295 7.32 -45.59 -8.97
C LEU A 295 7.15 -45.13 -7.52
N PRO A 296 6.07 -44.39 -7.19
CA PRO A 296 5.73 -44.13 -5.80
C PRO A 296 5.28 -45.44 -5.14
N VAL A 297 6.02 -45.88 -4.12
CA VAL A 297 5.74 -47.13 -3.39
C VAL A 297 4.82 -46.86 -2.20
N SER A 298 4.97 -45.69 -1.57
CA SER A 298 4.11 -45.19 -0.50
C SER A 298 4.16 -43.66 -0.48
N ASP A 299 3.35 -43.03 0.39
CA ASP A 299 3.27 -41.57 0.51
C ASP A 299 4.63 -40.88 0.78
N ASN A 300 5.61 -41.61 1.32
CA ASN A 300 6.94 -41.08 1.67
C ASN A 300 8.10 -41.88 1.05
N VAL A 301 7.82 -42.84 0.15
CA VAL A 301 8.86 -43.69 -0.46
C VAL A 301 8.68 -43.74 -1.96
N ASP A 302 9.70 -43.29 -2.67
CA ASP A 302 9.80 -43.39 -4.11
C ASP A 302 10.95 -44.31 -4.49
N VAL A 303 10.76 -45.12 -5.54
CA VAL A 303 11.85 -45.84 -6.19
C VAL A 303 11.92 -45.42 -7.65
N ALA A 304 13.14 -45.33 -8.19
CA ALA A 304 13.33 -45.11 -9.61
C ALA A 304 14.46 -45.97 -10.15
N ALA A 305 14.37 -46.25 -11.45
CA ALA A 305 15.47 -46.76 -12.25
C ALA A 305 15.60 -45.90 -13.50
N GLY A 306 16.82 -45.76 -14.00
CA GLY A 306 17.04 -44.98 -15.19
C GLY A 306 18.30 -45.39 -15.92
N TYR A 307 18.48 -44.76 -17.07
CA TYR A 307 19.60 -45.00 -17.95
C TYR A 307 19.98 -43.69 -18.61
N GLN A 308 21.27 -43.37 -18.56
CA GLN A 308 21.81 -42.16 -19.13
C GLN A 308 22.96 -42.50 -20.08
N VAL A 309 22.99 -41.84 -21.23
CA VAL A 309 24.13 -41.84 -22.13
C VAL A 309 24.77 -40.47 -22.11
N SER A 310 26.09 -40.45 -22.03
CA SER A 310 26.86 -39.21 -21.94
C SER A 310 28.06 -39.28 -22.87
N THR A 311 28.47 -38.13 -23.39
CA THR A 311 29.75 -37.97 -24.05
C THR A 311 30.49 -36.78 -23.43
N SER A 312 31.78 -36.92 -23.21
CA SER A 312 32.66 -35.80 -22.89
C SER A 312 33.79 -35.73 -23.90
N ILE A 313 34.13 -34.51 -24.31
CA ILE A 313 35.18 -34.23 -25.28
C ILE A 313 36.11 -33.22 -24.62
N TYR A 314 37.37 -33.59 -24.50
CA TYR A 314 38.46 -32.72 -24.12
C TYR A 314 39.37 -32.50 -25.34
N ARG A 315 39.69 -31.24 -25.61
CA ARG A 315 40.60 -30.84 -26.69
C ARG A 315 41.66 -29.91 -26.15
N LYS A 316 42.89 -30.13 -26.58
CA LYS A 316 44.04 -29.27 -26.35
C LYS A 316 44.66 -28.94 -27.71
N ASP A 317 44.47 -27.70 -28.15
CA ASP A 317 44.89 -27.24 -29.48
C ASP A 317 46.21 -26.42 -29.43
N SER A 318 47.05 -26.62 -28.41
CA SER A 318 48.30 -25.87 -28.20
C SER A 318 49.56 -26.72 -28.46
N PRO A 319 50.46 -26.31 -29.39
CA PRO A 319 51.74 -27.00 -29.62
C PRO A 319 52.62 -27.05 -28.37
N PRO A 320 53.46 -28.10 -28.19
CA PRO A 320 53.72 -29.21 -29.12
C PRO A 320 52.68 -30.35 -29.07
N ASN A 321 51.71 -30.31 -28.16
CA ASN A 321 50.84 -31.45 -27.86
C ASN A 321 49.40 -31.15 -28.29
N ILE A 322 49.06 -31.49 -29.54
CA ILE A 322 47.65 -31.56 -29.98
C ILE A 322 47.07 -32.85 -29.42
N TYR A 323 46.09 -32.74 -28.53
CA TYR A 323 45.50 -33.89 -27.86
C TYR A 323 43.97 -33.78 -27.85
N ARG A 324 43.33 -34.86 -28.27
CA ARG A 324 41.88 -35.06 -28.18
C ARG A 324 41.59 -36.31 -27.36
N SER A 325 40.70 -36.17 -26.39
CA SER A 325 40.13 -37.25 -25.61
C SER A 325 38.61 -37.18 -25.69
N GLU A 326 37.98 -38.30 -25.97
CA GLU A 326 36.53 -38.45 -26.03
C GLU A 326 36.14 -39.65 -25.17
N ILE A 327 35.19 -39.45 -24.28
CA ILE A 327 34.68 -40.50 -23.40
C ILE A 327 33.20 -40.63 -23.69
N PHE A 328 32.77 -41.82 -24.06
CA PHE A 328 31.36 -42.18 -24.14
C PHE A 328 31.00 -43.02 -22.93
N VAL A 329 29.90 -42.69 -22.26
CA VAL A 329 29.47 -43.33 -21.01
C VAL A 329 28.03 -43.80 -21.14
N GLN A 330 27.78 -45.03 -20.70
CA GLN A 330 26.45 -45.56 -20.45
C GLN A 330 26.30 -45.83 -18.95
N SER A 331 25.27 -45.24 -18.35
CA SER A 331 25.07 -45.29 -16.90
C SER A 331 23.66 -45.73 -16.54
N PRO A 332 23.41 -47.05 -16.36
CA PRO A 332 22.24 -47.49 -15.62
C PRO A 332 22.35 -47.03 -14.15
N PHE A 333 21.21 -46.65 -13.57
CA PHE A 333 21.13 -46.33 -12.16
C PHE A 333 19.80 -46.76 -11.57
N ALA A 334 19.80 -46.90 -10.25
CA ALA A 334 18.61 -47.06 -9.43
C ALA A 334 18.70 -46.12 -8.22
N SER A 335 17.56 -45.63 -7.79
CA SER A 335 17.46 -44.72 -6.66
C SER A 335 16.27 -45.08 -5.77
N ILE A 336 16.43 -44.85 -4.48
CA ILE A 336 15.35 -44.85 -3.49
C ILE A 336 15.39 -43.52 -2.74
N SER A 337 14.22 -42.90 -2.60
CA SER A 337 14.05 -41.67 -1.83
C SER A 337 13.06 -41.90 -0.71
N TYR A 338 13.37 -41.37 0.48
CA TYR A 338 12.49 -41.37 1.64
C TYR A 338 12.29 -39.94 2.13
N GLY A 339 11.04 -39.52 2.26
CA GLY A 339 10.66 -38.19 2.75
C GLY A 339 9.72 -37.44 1.82
N ASP A 340 9.39 -36.22 2.22
CA ASP A 340 8.45 -35.32 1.54
C ASP A 340 9.19 -34.29 0.68
N ASP A 341 8.48 -33.26 0.23
CA ASP A 341 9.05 -32.23 -0.62
C ASP A 341 9.91 -31.21 0.16
N ASP A 342 9.74 -31.12 1.48
CA ASP A 342 10.50 -30.22 2.36
C ASP A 342 11.78 -30.88 2.89
N SER A 343 11.77 -32.20 3.04
CA SER A 343 12.88 -32.98 3.60
C SER A 343 12.94 -34.38 3.00
N ARG A 344 13.96 -34.63 2.18
CA ARG A 344 14.12 -35.90 1.47
C ARG A 344 15.54 -36.44 1.55
N ALA A 345 15.67 -37.69 1.97
CA ALA A 345 16.91 -38.45 1.88
C ALA A 345 16.85 -39.35 0.64
N SER A 346 17.90 -39.37 -0.17
CA SER A 346 17.98 -40.21 -1.36
C SER A 346 19.25 -41.04 -1.36
N LEU A 347 19.13 -42.32 -1.70
CA LEU A 347 20.25 -43.22 -1.94
C LEU A 347 20.19 -43.67 -3.40
N THR A 348 21.31 -43.48 -4.10
CA THR A 348 21.41 -43.85 -5.52
C THR A 348 22.62 -44.73 -5.75
N LEU A 349 22.39 -45.80 -6.50
CA LEU A 349 23.40 -46.71 -6.98
C LEU A 349 23.42 -46.64 -8.50
N GLY A 350 24.60 -46.39 -9.05
CA GLY A 350 24.83 -46.37 -10.50
C GLY A 350 26.08 -47.14 -10.85
N TYR A 351 26.17 -47.54 -12.10
CA TYR A 351 27.37 -48.13 -12.68
C TYR A 351 27.63 -47.47 -14.02
N ALA A 352 28.88 -47.14 -14.34
CA ALA A 352 29.24 -46.46 -15.57
C ALA A 352 30.11 -47.36 -16.46
N PHE A 353 29.60 -47.72 -17.62
CA PHE A 353 30.38 -48.32 -18.70
C PHE A 353 30.98 -47.20 -19.53
N LYS A 354 32.31 -47.06 -19.54
CA LYS A 354 32.99 -45.98 -20.26
C LYS A 354 33.82 -46.55 -21.39
N HIS A 355 33.70 -45.91 -22.54
CA HIS A 355 34.53 -46.15 -23.70
C HIS A 355 35.39 -44.91 -23.94
N HIS A 356 36.71 -45.05 -23.81
CA HIS A 356 37.67 -43.96 -23.88
C HIS A 356 38.40 -44.00 -25.21
N LYS A 357 38.40 -42.87 -25.91
CA LYS A 357 39.11 -42.67 -27.16
C LYS A 357 40.01 -41.46 -27.08
N THR A 358 41.31 -41.68 -27.14
CA THR A 358 42.31 -40.62 -27.18
C THR A 358 42.91 -40.51 -28.58
N THR A 359 43.86 -39.59 -28.75
CA THR A 359 44.60 -39.46 -30.02
C THR A 359 45.51 -40.66 -30.30
N GLU A 360 45.88 -41.42 -29.25
CA GLU A 360 46.87 -42.48 -29.32
C GLU A 360 46.30 -43.88 -29.05
N THR A 361 45.20 -43.98 -28.30
CA THR A 361 44.66 -45.26 -27.80
C THR A 361 43.14 -45.25 -27.71
N GLU A 362 42.54 -46.45 -27.72
CA GLU A 362 41.13 -46.70 -27.48
C GLU A 362 41.00 -47.87 -26.50
N PHE A 363 40.21 -47.71 -25.43
CA PHE A 363 40.03 -48.72 -24.39
C PHE A 363 38.70 -48.57 -23.64
N ASP A 364 38.23 -49.66 -23.03
CA ASP A 364 37.06 -49.68 -22.17
C ASP A 364 37.48 -49.62 -20.70
N GLU A 365 36.82 -48.77 -19.91
CA GLU A 365 37.02 -48.62 -18.47
C GLU A 365 35.65 -48.60 -17.76
N ASN A 366 35.47 -49.43 -16.74
CA ASN A 366 34.20 -49.51 -16.03
C ASN A 366 34.37 -49.01 -14.58
N ALA A 367 33.43 -48.20 -14.09
CA ALA A 367 33.49 -47.57 -12.77
C ALA A 367 32.16 -47.62 -12.02
#